data_AF-A0A9E5TD94-F1
#
_entry.id   AF-A0A9E5TD94-F1
#
_cell.length_a   1.000
_cell.length_b   1.000
_cell.length_c   1.000
_cell.angle_alpha   90.00
_cell.angle_beta   90.00
_cell.angle_gamma   90.00
#
_symmetry.space_group_name_H-M   'P 1'
#
loop_
_entity.id
_entity.type
_entity.pdbx_description
1 polymer ?
#
loop_
_entity_poly.entity_id
_entity_poly.type
_entity_poly.pdbx_seq_one_letter_code
_entity_poly.pdbx_strand_id
1 'polypeptide(L)' 'MAVMLILGLFPKPSEAIPAFARKYNLSCSSCHTKPPRLNAFGEAFHMAGFQIPMTEEGEIK' A
#
# COMPACT_ATOMS: atom_id res chain seq x y z
N MET A 1 -13.79 14.02 -35.30
CA MET A 1 -14.08 14.13 -33.84
C MET A 1 -14.23 12.77 -33.16
N ALA A 2 -14.86 11.77 -33.77
CA ALA A 2 -15.02 10.43 -33.17
C ALA A 2 -13.71 9.68 -32.88
N VAL A 3 -12.68 9.82 -33.72
CA VAL A 3 -11.37 9.12 -33.55
C VAL A 3 -10.63 9.57 -32.28
N MET A 4 -10.64 10.87 -31.96
CA MET A 4 -10.03 11.41 -30.74
C MET A 4 -10.76 10.93 -29.47
N LEU A 5 -12.06 10.69 -29.56
CA LEU A 5 -12.86 10.18 -28.44
C LEU A 5 -12.49 8.71 -28.12
N ILE A 6 -12.21 7.91 -29.15
CA ILE A 6 -11.87 6.48 -29.03
C ILE A 6 -10.49 6.27 -28.38
N LEU A 7 -9.51 7.14 -28.66
CA LEU A 7 -8.15 7.06 -28.11
C LEU A 7 -8.07 7.36 -26.59
N GLY A 8 -9.08 8.01 -26.01
CA GLY A 8 -9.13 8.34 -24.58
C GLY A 8 -9.62 7.22 -23.67
N LEU A 9 -10.21 6.15 -24.23
CA LEU A 9 -10.83 5.06 -23.45
C LEU A 9 -9.84 3.96 -23.00
N PHE A 10 -8.59 3.99 -23.47
CA PHE A 10 -7.62 2.97 -23.09
C PHE A 10 -7.00 3.27 -21.71
N PRO A 11 -7.13 2.35 -20.74
CA PRO A 11 -6.45 2.50 -19.46
C PRO A 11 -4.95 2.48 -19.68
N LYS A 12 -4.24 3.45 -19.11
CA LYS A 12 -2.78 3.44 -19.10
C LYS A 12 -2.30 2.48 -18.00
N PRO A 13 -1.19 1.76 -18.21
CA PRO A 13 -0.58 0.97 -17.16
C PRO A 13 -0.28 1.86 -15.94
N SER A 14 -0.65 1.39 -14.75
CA SER A 14 -0.39 2.10 -13.50
C SER A 14 0.96 1.67 -12.92
N GLU A 15 1.84 2.62 -12.67
CA GLU A 15 3.08 2.39 -11.93
C GLU A 15 2.82 2.52 -10.43
N ALA A 16 2.34 1.45 -9.80
CA ALA A 16 2.13 1.44 -8.37
C ALA A 16 3.49 1.45 -7.63
N ILE A 17 3.73 2.47 -6.81
CA ILE A 17 4.93 2.55 -5.95
C ILE A 17 4.61 1.87 -4.62
N PRO A 18 5.23 0.74 -4.26
CA PRO A 18 4.98 0.07 -2.99
C PRO A 18 5.76 0.77 -1.86
N ALA A 19 5.38 2.00 -1.53
CA ALA A 19 6.06 2.83 -0.53
C ALA A 19 6.21 2.12 0.83
N PHE A 20 5.21 1.33 1.23
CA PHE A 20 5.26 0.48 2.41
C PHE A 20 6.39 -0.55 2.36
N ALA A 21 6.43 -1.39 1.31
CA ALA A 21 7.45 -2.43 1.18
C ALA A 21 8.85 -1.83 1.08
N ARG A 22 9.00 -0.67 0.41
CA ARG A 22 10.29 0.04 0.32
C ARG A 22 10.75 0.63 1.64
N LYS A 23 9.83 1.13 2.47
CA LYS A 23 10.18 1.77 3.76
C LYS A 23 10.40 0.76 4.87
N TYR A 24 9.58 -0.28 4.93
CA TYR A 24 9.52 -1.18 6.09
C TYR A 24 10.06 -2.59 5.81
N ASN A 25 10.25 -2.97 4.54
CA ASN A 25 10.74 -4.30 4.14
C ASN A 25 9.99 -5.47 4.82
N LEU A 26 8.69 -5.29 5.10
CA LEU A 26 7.85 -6.31 5.72
C LEU A 26 7.18 -7.20 4.67
N SER A 27 6.93 -8.46 5.04
CA SER A 27 6.19 -9.39 4.21
C SER A 27 4.74 -8.95 4.00
N CYS A 28 4.10 -9.36 2.89
CA CYS A 28 2.70 -9.05 2.64
C CYS A 28 1.77 -9.56 3.75
N SER A 29 2.08 -10.73 4.32
CA SER A 29 1.34 -11.34 5.43
C SER A 29 1.45 -10.57 6.75
N SER A 30 2.47 -9.73 6.90
CA SER A 30 2.58 -8.84 8.07
C SER A 30 1.41 -7.86 8.14
N CYS A 31 0.91 -7.39 7.00
CA CYS A 31 -0.18 -6.40 6.92
C CYS A 31 -1.52 -7.00 6.46
N HIS A 32 -1.50 -8.09 5.69
CA HIS A 32 -2.68 -8.66 5.05
C HIS A 32 -2.99 -10.07 5.53
N THR A 33 -4.27 -10.32 5.83
CA THR A 33 -4.81 -11.69 5.90
C THR A 33 -4.93 -12.30 4.50
N LYS A 34 -5.44 -11.50 3.55
CA LYS A 34 -5.50 -11.80 2.13
C LYS A 34 -5.52 -10.48 1.38
N PRO A 35 -4.47 -10.12 0.61
CA PRO A 35 -4.45 -8.85 -0.12
C PRO A 35 -5.72 -8.66 -0.96
N PRO A 36 -6.40 -7.48 -0.93
CA PRO A 36 -6.05 -6.24 -0.21
C PRO A 36 -6.61 -6.12 1.23
N ARG A 37 -7.29 -7.15 1.78
CA ARG A 37 -7.81 -7.11 3.16
C ARG A 37 -6.68 -7.05 4.19
N LEU A 38 -6.81 -6.11 5.12
CA LEU A 38 -5.88 -5.93 6.23
C LEU A 38 -6.13 -6.95 7.35
N ASN A 39 -5.11 -7.18 8.16
CA ASN A 39 -5.23 -7.80 9.49
C ASN A 39 -5.29 -6.67 10.56
N ALA A 40 -5.36 -7.04 11.85
CA ALA A 40 -5.42 -6.06 12.93
C ALA A 40 -4.23 -5.07 12.94
N PHE A 41 -3.01 -5.56 12.64
CA PHE A 41 -1.84 -4.70 12.48
C PHE A 41 -1.99 -3.72 11.32
N GLY A 42 -2.43 -4.20 10.16
CA GLY A 42 -2.62 -3.35 8.98
C GLY A 42 -3.69 -2.28 9.16
N GLU A 43 -4.78 -2.61 9.87
CA GLU A 43 -5.80 -1.63 10.24
C GLU A 43 -5.24 -0.55 11.18
N ALA A 44 -4.50 -0.95 12.22
CA ALA A 44 -3.84 -0.02 13.13
C ALA A 44 -2.82 0.88 12.41
N PHE A 45 -2.03 0.31 11.50
CA PHE A 45 -1.07 1.04 10.68
C PHE A 45 -1.74 2.06 9.74
N HIS A 46 -2.86 1.68 9.12
CA HIS A 46 -3.66 2.59 8.30
C HIS A 46 -4.24 3.73 9.14
N MET A 47 -4.80 3.42 10.32
CA MET A 47 -5.34 4.40 11.27
C MET A 47 -4.27 5.35 11.83
N ALA A 48 -3.02 4.88 11.95
CA ALA A 48 -1.87 5.67 12.37
C ALA A 48 -1.24 6.52 11.25
N GLY A 49 -1.89 6.64 10.08
CA GLY A 49 -1.38 7.45 8.96
C GLY A 49 -0.15 6.84 8.28
N PHE A 50 -0.11 5.51 8.18
CA PHE A 50 0.99 4.75 7.57
C PHE A 50 2.34 4.96 8.27
N GLN A 51 2.31 5.11 9.59
CA GLN A 51 3.49 5.13 10.46
C GLN A 51 3.43 3.97 11.44
N ILE A 52 4.54 3.25 11.58
CA ILE A 52 4.72 2.30 12.68
C ILE A 52 5.26 3.11 13.86
N PRO A 53 4.60 3.10 15.04
CA PRO A 53 5.15 3.75 16.22
C PRO A 53 6.47 3.06 16.60
N MET A 54 7.58 3.78 16.55
CA MET A 54 8.84 3.29 17.12
C MET A 54 8.73 3.28 18.64
N THR A 55 9.01 2.14 19.29
CA THR A 55 9.41 2.17 20.69
C THR A 55 10.86 2.66 20.77
N GLU A 56 11.27 3.20 21.92
CA GLU A 56 12.61 3.79 22.16
C GLU A 56 13.78 2.85 21.83
N GLU A 57 13.51 1.56 21.64
CA GLU A 57 14.47 0.49 21.36
C GLU A 57 14.60 0.14 19.86
N GLY A 58 13.88 0.83 18.97
CA GLY A 58 14.04 0.67 17.52
C GLY A 58 13.48 -0.63 16.94
N GLU A 59 12.67 -1.35 17.71
CA GLU A 59 12.08 -2.62 17.29
C GLU A 59 10.66 -2.42 16.75
N ILE A 60 10.42 -2.99 15.57
CA ILE A 60 9.13 -2.99 14.90
C ILE A 60 8.28 -4.04 15.65
N LYS A 61 7.37 -3.62 16.53
CA LYS A 61 6.41 -4.54 17.16
C LYS A 61 5.44 -5.13 16.15
#